data_AF-A0A402AJ64-F1
#
_entry.id   AF-A0A402AJ64-F1
#
_cell.length_a   1.000
_cell.length_b   1.000
_cell.length_c   1.000
_cell.angle_alpha   90.00
_cell.angle_beta   90.00
_cell.angle_gamma   90.00
#
_symmetry.space_group_name_H-M   'P 1'
#
loop_
_entity.id
_entity.type
_entity.pdbx_description
1 polymer ?
#
loop_
_entity_poly.entity_id
_entity_poly.type
_entity_poly.pdbx_seq_one_letter_code
_entity_poly.pdbx_strand_id
1 'polypeptide(L)'
;MSRQPDFLTLGHVTRDVQADGSFTLGGTVTFAAQTAYHLGLAVAVVTCADAEVARLLLEALPGIALQICPSPQTTTFANRYHEGFRTQYLYERAVDIVETDIPWIGVTALALFSLVL
;
A
#
# COMPACT_ATOMS: atom_id res chain seq x y z
N MET A 1 16.89 14.43 5.42
CA MET A 1 17.09 14.38 3.96
C MET A 1 16.84 12.94 3.54
N SER A 2 15.72 12.63 2.89
CA SER A 2 15.45 11.23 2.51
C SER A 2 16.41 10.84 1.40
N ARG A 3 17.17 9.78 1.65
CA ARG A 3 17.97 9.12 0.63
C ARG A 3 17.01 8.67 -0.48
N GLN A 4 17.40 8.87 -1.72
CA GLN A 4 16.70 8.32 -2.88
C GLN A 4 16.47 6.81 -2.67
N PRO A 5 15.24 6.29 -2.88
CA PRO A 5 14.98 4.86 -2.74
C PRO A 5 15.63 4.09 -3.91
N ASP A 6 16.10 2.89 -3.61
CA ASP A 6 16.50 1.90 -4.63
C ASP A 6 15.26 1.19 -5.21
N PHE A 7 14.18 1.08 -4.41
CA PHE A 7 12.92 0.45 -4.78
C PHE A 7 11.72 1.30 -4.36
N LEU A 8 10.85 1.62 -5.31
CA LEU A 8 9.66 2.46 -5.10
C LEU A 8 8.39 1.65 -5.43
N THR A 9 7.47 1.54 -4.47
CA THR A 9 6.14 0.96 -4.74
C THR A 9 5.08 2.03 -4.79
N LEU A 10 4.23 1.99 -5.82
CA LEU A 10 3.10 2.90 -6.00
C LEU A 10 1.81 2.10 -6.15
N GLY A 11 0.81 2.45 -5.36
CA GLY A 11 -0.49 1.78 -5.36
C GLY A 11 -1.16 1.80 -4.00
N HIS A 12 -2.36 1.25 -3.93
CA HIS A 12 -3.13 1.28 -2.69
C HIS A 12 -2.64 0.22 -1.70
N VAL A 13 -2.32 0.67 -0.49
CA VAL A 13 -2.48 -0.18 0.68
C VAL A 13 -3.96 -0.52 0.86
N THR A 14 -4.26 -1.68 1.44
CA THR A 14 -5.65 -2.13 1.58
C THR A 14 -6.00 -2.46 3.01
N ARG A 15 -7.26 -2.27 3.36
CA ARG A 15 -7.90 -3.02 4.45
C ARG A 15 -8.44 -4.32 3.88
N ASP A 16 -7.90 -5.44 4.34
CA ASP A 16 -8.43 -6.75 3.98
C ASP A 16 -9.30 -7.24 5.15
N VAL A 17 -10.62 -7.08 4.97
CA VAL A 17 -11.63 -7.42 5.97
C VAL A 17 -11.76 -8.93 6.10
N GLN A 18 -11.75 -9.37 7.36
CA GLN A 18 -11.88 -10.74 7.80
C GLN A 18 -13.35 -11.08 8.09
N ALA A 19 -13.65 -12.38 8.21
CA ALA A 19 -15.03 -12.84 8.45
C ALA A 19 -15.62 -12.37 9.80
N ASP A 20 -14.77 -12.09 10.79
CA ASP A 20 -15.16 -11.57 12.10
C ASP A 20 -15.31 -10.03 12.14
N GLY A 21 -15.11 -9.35 11.01
CA GLY A 21 -15.19 -7.90 10.89
C GLY A 21 -13.90 -7.16 11.26
N SER A 22 -12.87 -7.86 11.74
CA SER A 22 -11.53 -7.28 11.84
C SER A 22 -10.94 -7.05 10.44
N PHE A 23 -9.82 -6.33 10.36
CA PHE A 23 -9.06 -6.22 9.12
C PHE A 23 -7.57 -6.37 9.34
N THR A 24 -6.87 -6.77 8.30
CA THR A 24 -5.41 -6.75 8.22
C THR A 24 -4.96 -5.76 7.17
N LEU A 25 -3.78 -5.17 7.34
CA LEU A 25 -3.15 -4.38 6.28
C LEU A 25 -2.73 -5.31 5.15
N GLY A 26 -3.18 -4.99 3.94
CA GLY A 26 -2.85 -5.71 2.73
C GLY A 26 -2.29 -4.79 1.65
N GLY A 27 -2.54 -5.16 0.40
CA GLY A 27 -2.10 -4.46 -0.78
C GLY A 27 -0.72 -4.92 -1.23
N THR A 28 -0.58 -5.17 -2.53
CA THR A 28 0.66 -5.60 -3.18
C THR A 28 1.84 -4.68 -2.82
N VAL A 29 1.58 -3.38 -2.69
CA VAL A 29 2.59 -2.38 -2.32
C VAL A 29 3.23 -2.66 -0.96
N THR A 30 2.44 -3.06 0.04
CA THR A 30 2.92 -3.37 1.40
C THR A 30 3.86 -4.57 1.37
N PHE A 31 3.45 -5.65 0.68
CA PHE A 31 4.25 -6.88 0.59
C PHE A 31 5.52 -6.68 -0.22
N ALA A 32 5.46 -5.98 -1.35
CA ALA A 32 6.62 -5.70 -2.19
C ALA A 32 7.62 -4.81 -1.45
N ALA A 33 7.15 -3.78 -0.75
CA ALA A 33 7.99 -2.88 0.03
C ALA A 33 8.72 -3.62 1.17
N GLN A 34 7.99 -4.42 1.95
CA GLN A 34 8.61 -5.23 3.00
C GLN A 34 9.61 -6.24 2.43
N THR A 35 9.29 -6.89 1.31
CA THR A 35 10.22 -7.85 0.67
C THR A 35 11.52 -7.16 0.25
N ALA A 36 11.43 -6.05 -0.48
CA ALA A 36 12.59 -5.27 -0.91
C ALA A 36 13.43 -4.76 0.28
N TYR A 37 12.76 -4.31 1.35
CA TYR A 37 13.43 -3.82 2.55
C TYR A 37 14.22 -4.92 3.25
N HIS A 38 13.65 -6.12 3.42
CA HIS A 38 14.35 -7.26 4.01
C HIS A 38 15.49 -7.80 3.13
N LEU A 39 15.49 -7.47 1.83
CA LEU A 39 16.62 -7.74 0.93
C LEU A 39 17.73 -6.68 1.01
N GLY A 40 17.59 -5.67 1.89
CA GLY A 40 18.60 -4.66 2.17
C GLY A 40 18.55 -3.41 1.29
N LEU A 41 17.47 -3.21 0.52
CA LEU A 41 17.28 -2.03 -0.32
C LEU A 41 16.75 -0.83 0.48
N ALA A 42 17.07 0.39 0.06
CA ALA A 42 16.35 1.58 0.50
C ALA A 42 14.98 1.63 -0.18
N VAL A 43 13.89 1.57 0.59
CA VAL A 43 12.53 1.43 0.04
C VAL A 43 11.67 2.65 0.35
N ALA A 44 10.82 3.02 -0.61
CA ALA A 44 9.75 3.98 -0.42
C ALA A 44 8.39 3.46 -0.93
N VAL A 45 7.30 3.89 -0.28
CA VAL A 45 5.91 3.61 -0.67
C VAL A 45 5.19 4.92 -0.92
N VAL A 46 4.49 5.02 -2.05
CA VAL A 46 3.49 6.05 -2.33
C VAL A 46 2.11 5.40 -2.33
N THR A 47 1.21 5.85 -1.47
CA THR A 47 -0.14 5.29 -1.32
C THR A 47 -1.15 6.36 -0.94
N CYS A 48 -2.44 6.07 -1.13
CA CYS A 48 -3.56 6.84 -0.58
C CYS A 48 -4.26 6.02 0.52
N ALA A 49 -4.56 6.65 1.66
CA ALA A 49 -5.26 6.00 2.77
C ALA A 49 -5.98 7.03 3.64
N ASP A 50 -6.97 6.57 4.41
CA ASP A 50 -7.53 7.41 5.48
C ASP A 50 -6.61 7.48 6.71
N ALA A 51 -6.99 8.32 7.66
CA ALA A 51 -6.18 8.63 8.84
C ALA A 51 -5.88 7.42 9.74
N GLU A 52 -6.79 6.45 9.84
CA GLU A 52 -6.58 5.28 10.69
C GLU A 52 -5.51 4.38 10.07
N VAL A 53 -5.65 4.03 8.80
CA VAL A 53 -4.66 3.20 8.10
C VAL A 53 -3.34 3.92 7.94
N ALA A 54 -3.34 5.23 7.67
CA ALA A 54 -2.13 6.03 7.62
C ALA A 54 -1.30 5.92 8.91
N ARG A 55 -1.95 5.95 10.08
CA ARG A 55 -1.27 5.76 11.37
C ARG A 55 -0.72 4.35 11.52
N LEU A 56 -1.50 3.32 11.17
CA LEU A 56 -1.07 1.92 11.27
C LEU A 56 0.12 1.62 10.35
N LEU A 57 0.21 2.25 9.18
CA LEU A 57 1.34 2.07 8.26
C LEU A 57 2.67 2.53 8.85
N LEU A 58 2.67 3.62 9.64
CA LEU A 58 3.89 4.10 10.32
C LEU A 58 4.45 3.05 11.29
N GLU A 59 3.57 2.27 11.91
CA GLU A 59 3.93 1.18 12.84
C GLU A 59 4.30 -0.11 12.07
N ALA A 60 3.60 -0.41 10.98
CA ALA A 60 3.75 -1.65 10.21
C ALA A 60 4.96 -1.68 9.26
N LEU A 61 5.46 -0.50 8.86
CA LEU A 61 6.55 -0.36 7.88
C LEU A 61 7.74 0.45 8.45
N PRO A 62 8.32 0.03 9.60
CA PRO A 62 9.43 0.75 10.20
C PRO A 62 10.65 0.71 9.26
N GLY A 63 11.30 1.87 9.06
CA GLY A 63 12.49 1.98 8.22
C GLY A 63 12.21 2.13 6.72
N ILE A 64 10.95 2.04 6.29
CA ILE A 64 10.52 2.29 4.91
C ILE A 64 10.01 3.73 4.82
N ALA A 65 10.43 4.48 3.78
CA ALA A 65 9.94 5.83 3.57
C ALA A 65 8.49 5.81 3.07
N LEU A 66 7.62 6.62 3.67
CA LEU A 66 6.19 6.63 3.34
C LEU A 66 5.77 8.02 2.85
N GLN A 67 5.15 8.04 1.67
CA GLN A 67 4.38 9.16 1.15
C GLN A 67 2.91 8.74 1.12
N ILE A 68 2.15 9.21 2.11
CA ILE A 68 0.74 8.83 2.29
C ILE A 68 -0.13 10.02 1.94
N CYS A 69 -0.83 9.93 0.82
CA CYS A 69 -1.79 10.93 0.41
C CYS A 69 -3.12 10.73 1.15
N PRO A 70 -3.73 11.79 1.71
CA PRO A 70 -5.01 11.67 2.40
C PRO A 70 -6.10 11.17 1.46
N SER A 71 -6.90 10.21 1.94
CA SER A 71 -8.11 9.75 1.27
C SER A 71 -9.27 9.68 2.25
N PRO A 72 -10.53 9.95 1.82
CA PRO A 72 -11.69 9.76 2.69
C PRO A 72 -11.90 8.31 3.13
N GLN A 73 -11.42 7.35 2.33
CA GLN A 73 -11.54 5.91 2.58
C GLN A 73 -10.25 5.22 2.15
N THR A 74 -9.87 4.15 2.83
CA THR A 74 -8.84 3.24 2.33
C THR A 74 -9.48 2.23 1.40
N THR A 75 -8.73 1.73 0.42
CA THR A 75 -9.23 0.63 -0.41
C THR A 75 -9.50 -0.59 0.47
N THR A 76 -10.73 -1.09 0.45
CA THR A 76 -11.19 -2.13 1.37
C THR A 76 -11.68 -3.33 0.58
N PHE A 77 -11.01 -4.48 0.77
CA PHE A 77 -11.39 -5.75 0.20
C PHE A 77 -11.99 -6.69 1.25
N ALA A 78 -12.90 -7.56 0.83
CA ALA A 78 -13.23 -8.77 1.57
C ALA A 78 -12.99 -9.99 0.68
N ASN A 79 -12.17 -10.91 1.16
CA ASN A 79 -11.90 -12.18 0.49
C ASN A 79 -12.75 -13.27 1.15
N ARG A 80 -13.80 -13.73 0.47
CA ARG A 80 -14.66 -14.82 0.95
C ARG A 80 -14.27 -16.12 0.25
N TYR A 81 -14.10 -17.17 1.04
CA TYR A 81 -13.76 -18.50 0.55
C TYR A 81 -14.93 -19.44 0.80
N HIS A 82 -15.41 -20.09 -0.25
CA HIS A 82 -16.48 -21.10 -0.16
C HIS A 82 -16.13 -22.26 -1.10
N GLU A 83 -16.10 -23.48 -0.56
CA GLU A 83 -15.77 -24.70 -1.33
C GLU A 83 -14.48 -24.60 -2.15
N GLY A 84 -13.45 -23.92 -1.63
CA GLY A 84 -12.17 -23.72 -2.30
C GLY A 84 -12.15 -22.59 -3.35
N PHE A 85 -13.29 -21.97 -3.64
CA PHE A 85 -13.38 -20.79 -4.50
C PHE A 85 -13.22 -19.51 -3.69
N ARG A 86 -12.49 -18.56 -4.26
CA ARG A 86 -12.35 -17.20 -3.72
C ARG A 86 -13.24 -16.23 -4.48
N THR A 87 -14.09 -15.53 -3.76
CA THR A 87 -14.78 -14.32 -4.24
C THR A 87 -14.23 -13.13 -3.49
N GLN A 88 -13.66 -12.19 -4.23
CA GLN A 88 -13.15 -10.93 -3.68
C GLN A 88 -14.16 -9.81 -3.96
N TYR A 89 -14.48 -9.04 -2.92
CA TYR A 89 -15.35 -7.88 -3.01
C TYR A 89 -14.53 -6.62 -2.74
N LEU A 90 -14.74 -5.58 -3.54
CA LEU A 90 -14.23 -4.23 -3.29
C LEU A 90 -15.37 -3.40 -2.69
N TYR A 91 -15.23 -3.00 -1.43
CA TYR A 91 -16.25 -2.20 -0.73
C TYR A 91 -15.98 -0.70 -0.82
N GLU A 92 -14.72 -0.33 -0.71
CA GLU A 92 -14.27 1.07 -0.69
C GLU A 92 -13.02 1.17 -1.56
N ARG A 93 -12.81 2.32 -2.20
CA ARG A 93 -11.63 2.59 -3.02
C ARG A 93 -11.05 3.95 -2.64
N ALA A 94 -9.77 3.96 -2.29
CA ALA A 94 -9.03 5.19 -2.05
C ALA A 94 -8.95 6.04 -3.33
N VAL A 95 -8.66 7.34 -3.16
CA VAL A 95 -8.44 8.24 -4.30
C VAL A 95 -7.25 7.80 -5.12
N ASP A 96 -7.27 8.09 -6.43
CA ASP A 96 -6.16 7.74 -7.31
C ASP A 96 -4.88 8.49 -6.91
N ILE A 97 -3.73 7.82 -7.05
CA ILE A 97 -2.41 8.42 -6.92
C ILE A 97 -2.10 9.16 -8.22
N VAL A 98 -1.75 10.43 -8.13
CA VAL A 98 -1.36 11.25 -9.28
C VAL A 98 0.13 11.58 -9.27
N GLU A 99 0.65 12.08 -10.38
CA GLU A 99 2.09 12.35 -10.56
C GLU A 99 2.65 13.28 -9.47
N THR A 100 1.88 14.29 -9.06
CA THR A 100 2.27 15.26 -8.02
C THR A 100 2.41 14.65 -6.63
N ASP A 101 1.89 13.44 -6.42
CA ASP A 101 2.00 12.71 -5.16
C ASP A 101 3.36 11.99 -5.02
N ILE A 102 4.20 11.99 -6.05
CA ILE A 102 5.41 11.16 -6.12
C ILE A 102 6.66 12.04 -5.95
N PRO A 103 7.22 12.18 -4.73
CA PRO A 103 8.37 13.05 -4.50
C PRO A 103 9.67 12.53 -5.12
N TRP A 104 9.70 11.27 -5.56
CA TRP A 104 10.85 10.61 -6.17
C TRP A 104 10.71 10.43 -7.68
N ILE A 105 9.91 11.27 -8.36
CA ILE A 105 9.81 11.17 -9.81
C ILE A 105 11.16 11.45 -10.48
N GLY A 106 11.48 10.67 -11.52
CA GLY A 106 12.74 10.82 -12.27
C GLY A 106 13.98 10.24 -11.59
N VAL A 107 13.85 9.57 -10.43
CA VAL A 107 14.97 8.86 -9.82
C VAL A 107 15.19 7.49 -10.49
N THR A 108 16.44 7.05 -10.57
CA THR A 108 16.76 5.67 -10.98
C THR A 108 16.40 4.72 -9.82
N ALA A 109 15.21 4.14 -9.86
CA ALA A 109 14.71 3.14 -8.93
C ALA A 109 13.87 2.12 -9.68
N LEU A 110 13.79 0.90 -9.15
CA LEU A 110 12.81 -0.07 -9.65
C LEU A 110 11.43 0.31 -9.11
N ALA A 111 10.48 0.57 -10.01
CA ALA A 111 9.12 0.96 -9.66
C ALA A 111 8.12 -0.19 -9.87
N LEU A 112 7.34 -0.52 -8.84
CA LEU A 112 6.21 -1.44 -8.95
C LEU A 112 4.89 -0.66 -8.85
N PHE A 113 4.04 -0.82 -9.87
CA PHE A 113 2.70 -0.23 -9.91
C PHE A 113 1.65 -1.30 -9.66
N SER A 114 0.79 -1.08 -8.67
CA SER A 114 -0.37 -1.93 -8.41
C SER A 114 -1.65 -1.15 -8.64
N LEU A 115 -2.32 -1.42 -9.76
CA LEU A 115 -3.65 -0.90 -10.05
C LEU A 115 -4.71 -1.72 -9.30
N VAL A 116 -5.63 -1.02 -8.64
CA VAL A 116 -6.91 -1.60 -8.21
C VAL A 116 -7.91 -1.28 -9.31
N LEU A 117 -8.30 -2.29 -10.09
CA LEU A 117 -9.33 -2.17 -11.13
C LEU A 117 -10.69 -1.88 -10.49
#